data_AF-A0AAD7AX66-F1
#
_entry.id   AF-A0AAD7AX66-F1
#
_cell.length_a   1.000
_cell.length_b   1.000
_cell.length_c   1.000
_cell.angle_alpha   90.00
_cell.angle_beta   90.00
_cell.angle_gamma   90.00
#
_symmetry.space_group_name_H-M   'P 1'
#
loop_
_entity.id
_entity.type
_entity.pdbx_description
1 polymer ?
#
loop_
_entity_poly.entity_id
_entity_poly.type
_entity_poly.pdbx_seq_one_letter_code
_entity_poly.pdbx_strand_id
1 'polypeptide(L)'
;MPPPPPHASASASAPTPSTPSGPVTHTDDAATKLSDRVRRRCYNCLTTDTSTWRRSNLAPGKVLCNKCGLFERTHSRPRPEQFPHKRGPGPISSPGGAAAAGGRSPVRLSLRFITI
;
A
#
# COMPACT_ATOMS: atom_id res chain seq x y z
N MET A 1 -51.75 37.05 9.58
CA MET A 1 -51.06 36.25 8.53
C MET A 1 -50.44 35.03 9.20
N PRO A 2 -50.83 33.80 8.85
CA PRO A 2 -50.07 32.61 9.22
C PRO A 2 -48.85 32.44 8.28
N PRO A 3 -47.74 31.81 8.73
CA PRO A 3 -46.57 31.54 7.91
C PRO A 3 -46.80 30.35 6.95
N PRO A 4 -46.08 30.26 5.82
CA PRO A 4 -46.18 29.14 4.88
C PRO A 4 -45.55 27.85 5.46
N PRO A 5 -45.96 26.66 4.98
CA PRO A 5 -45.45 25.38 5.45
C PRO A 5 -43.98 25.16 5.02
N PRO A 6 -43.19 24.36 5.78
CA PRO A 6 -41.85 24.00 5.35
C PRO A 6 -41.90 23.04 4.17
N HIS A 7 -41.09 23.32 3.14
CA HIS A 7 -40.90 22.45 1.99
C HIS A 7 -40.33 21.11 2.45
N ALA A 8 -41.02 20.02 2.10
CA ALA A 8 -40.56 18.66 2.32
C ALA A 8 -39.30 18.42 1.47
N SER A 9 -38.14 18.31 2.12
CA SER A 9 -36.91 17.85 1.49
C SER A 9 -37.08 16.38 1.10
N ALA A 10 -37.35 16.14 -0.18
CA ALA A 10 -37.28 14.82 -0.77
C ALA A 10 -35.88 14.25 -0.49
N SER A 11 -35.83 13.18 0.31
CA SER A 11 -34.62 12.41 0.55
C SER A 11 -34.27 11.69 -0.74
N ALA A 12 -33.51 12.37 -1.61
CA ALA A 12 -32.90 11.77 -2.77
C ALA A 12 -31.91 10.71 -2.25
N SER A 13 -32.33 9.45 -2.33
CA SER A 13 -31.47 8.30 -2.06
C SER A 13 -30.29 8.38 -3.03
N ALA A 14 -29.13 8.77 -2.50
CA ALA A 14 -27.90 8.84 -3.27
C ALA A 14 -27.57 7.47 -3.88
N PRO A 15 -27.01 7.40 -5.11
CA PRO A 15 -26.53 6.15 -5.68
C PRO A 15 -25.42 5.59 -4.78
N THR A 16 -25.64 4.40 -4.22
CA THR A 16 -24.62 3.66 -3.47
C THR A 16 -23.39 3.43 -4.36
N PRO A 17 -22.16 3.73 -3.89
CA PRO A 17 -20.96 3.32 -4.62
C PRO A 17 -20.87 1.80 -4.55
N SER A 18 -21.14 1.14 -5.68
CA SER A 18 -20.90 -0.28 -5.88
C SER A 18 -19.43 -0.57 -5.65
N THR A 19 -19.10 -0.99 -4.43
CA THR A 19 -17.74 -1.36 -4.03
C THR A 19 -17.34 -2.62 -4.81
N PRO A 20 -16.27 -2.62 -5.63
CA PRO A 20 -15.80 -3.81 -6.29
C PRO A 20 -15.28 -4.80 -5.23
N SER A 21 -16.16 -5.72 -4.82
CA SER A 21 -15.99 -6.62 -3.67
C SER A 21 -15.06 -7.81 -3.95
N GLY A 22 -14.08 -7.66 -4.84
CA GLY A 22 -13.14 -8.72 -5.21
C GLY A 22 -11.85 -8.66 -4.39
N PRO A 23 -11.30 -9.81 -3.93
CA PRO A 23 -10.00 -9.82 -3.26
C PRO A 23 -8.88 -9.45 -4.24
N VAL A 24 -8.00 -8.53 -3.82
CA VAL A 24 -6.79 -8.17 -4.56
C VAL A 24 -5.75 -9.30 -4.44
N THR A 25 -5.30 -9.81 -5.57
CA THR A 25 -4.25 -10.84 -5.65
C THR A 25 -2.87 -10.20 -5.69
N HIS A 26 -1.92 -10.76 -4.95
CA HIS A 26 -0.54 -10.28 -4.90
C HIS A 26 0.41 -11.23 -5.64
N THR A 27 1.22 -10.68 -6.55
CA THR A 27 2.20 -11.45 -7.35
C THR A 27 3.62 -10.97 -7.11
N ASP A 28 4.55 -11.91 -6.91
CA ASP A 28 6.00 -11.67 -6.86
C ASP A 28 6.70 -11.90 -8.20
N ASP A 29 5.93 -12.21 -9.24
CA ASP A 29 6.43 -12.46 -10.58
C ASP A 29 6.56 -11.16 -11.39
N ALA A 30 7.71 -10.97 -12.02
CA ALA A 30 8.06 -9.76 -12.75
C ALA A 30 7.49 -9.71 -14.17
N ALA A 31 6.99 -10.84 -14.70
CA ALA A 31 6.34 -10.93 -16.00
C ALA A 31 4.81 -10.79 -15.89
N THR A 32 4.25 -11.01 -14.70
CA THR A 32 2.80 -10.89 -14.47
C THR A 32 2.29 -9.49 -14.82
N LYS A 33 1.25 -9.46 -15.67
CA LYS A 33 0.54 -8.23 -16.04
C LYS A 33 -0.24 -7.71 -14.83
N LEU A 34 0.09 -6.48 -14.41
CA LEU A 34 -0.66 -5.79 -13.37
C LEU A 34 -2.06 -5.42 -13.86
N SER A 35 -3.03 -5.52 -12.96
CA SER A 35 -4.41 -5.08 -13.17
C SER A 35 -4.90 -4.44 -11.86
N ASP A 36 -6.07 -3.81 -11.87
CA ASP A 36 -6.70 -3.23 -10.67
C ASP A 36 -6.74 -4.24 -9.49
N ARG A 37 -6.98 -5.52 -9.82
CA ARG A 37 -7.07 -6.61 -8.85
C ARG A 37 -5.77 -7.41 -8.66
N VAL A 38 -4.71 -7.11 -9.41
CA VAL A 38 -3.44 -7.85 -9.34
C VAL A 38 -2.33 -6.86 -9.05
N ARG A 39 -1.77 -6.90 -7.84
CA ARG A 39 -0.73 -5.98 -7.37
C ARG A 39 0.59 -6.70 -7.18
N ARG A 40 1.70 -6.01 -7.45
CA ARG A 40 3.04 -6.54 -7.21
C ARG A 40 3.34 -6.62 -5.72
N ARG A 41 4.14 -7.61 -5.35
CA ARG A 41 4.63 -7.87 -4.01
C ARG A 41 6.11 -8.24 -4.10
N CYS A 42 6.92 -7.70 -3.20
CA CYS A 42 8.34 -8.00 -3.17
C CYS A 42 8.56 -9.48 -2.83
N TYR A 43 9.34 -10.19 -3.63
CA TYR A 43 9.69 -11.59 -3.39
C TYR A 43 10.45 -11.79 -2.07
N ASN A 44 11.35 -10.87 -1.71
CA ASN A 44 12.20 -11.03 -0.53
C ASN A 44 11.54 -10.55 0.78
N CYS A 45 10.87 -9.39 0.78
CA CYS A 45 10.35 -8.78 2.02
C CYS A 45 8.83 -8.57 2.04
N LEU A 46 8.13 -9.09 1.03
CA LEU A 46 6.66 -9.07 0.90
C LEU A 46 6.00 -7.69 0.90
N THR A 47 6.75 -6.60 0.84
CA THR A 47 6.14 -5.27 0.72
C THR A 47 5.37 -5.15 -0.59
N THR A 48 4.19 -4.58 -0.52
CA THR A 48 3.34 -4.22 -1.67
C THR A 48 3.44 -2.73 -2.00
N ASP A 49 4.11 -1.98 -1.12
CA ASP A 49 4.37 -0.56 -1.25
C ASP A 49 5.87 -0.33 -1.44
N THR A 50 6.20 0.36 -2.52
CA THR A 50 7.58 0.72 -2.87
C THR A 50 7.54 1.82 -3.90
N SER A 51 8.49 2.76 -3.83
CA SER A 51 8.65 3.81 -4.83
C SER A 51 9.03 3.27 -6.21
N THR A 52 9.74 2.14 -6.25
CA THR A 52 10.18 1.51 -7.50
C THR A 52 10.28 0.00 -7.33
N TRP A 53 9.87 -0.72 -8.37
CA TRP A 53 10.03 -2.17 -8.49
C TRP A 53 11.30 -2.49 -9.27
N ARG A 54 12.09 -3.45 -8.78
CA ARG A 54 13.33 -3.93 -9.42
C ARG A 54 13.20 -5.42 -9.75
N ARG A 55 13.92 -5.90 -10.76
CA ARG A 55 14.06 -7.35 -11.03
C ARG A 55 15.15 -7.93 -10.13
N SER A 56 14.95 -9.13 -9.61
CA SER A 56 15.99 -9.83 -8.85
C SER A 56 17.08 -10.33 -9.79
N ASN A 57 18.34 -10.21 -9.36
CA ASN A 57 19.48 -10.83 -10.06
C ASN A 57 19.75 -12.25 -9.54
N LEU A 58 19.35 -12.54 -8.30
CA LEU A 58 19.53 -13.85 -7.67
C LEU A 58 18.40 -14.82 -8.04
N ALA A 59 17.17 -14.32 -8.19
CA ALA A 59 15.99 -15.09 -8.54
C ALA A 59 15.39 -14.56 -9.87
N PRO A 60 15.83 -15.06 -11.03
CA PRO A 60 15.33 -14.58 -12.31
C PRO A 60 13.81 -14.70 -12.39
N GLY A 61 13.15 -13.69 -12.97
CA GLY A 61 11.69 -13.63 -13.05
C GLY A 61 11.00 -13.10 -11.79
N LYS A 62 11.71 -12.90 -10.67
CA LYS A 62 11.11 -12.33 -9.45
C LYS A 62 11.24 -10.80 -9.38
N VAL A 63 10.25 -10.17 -8.76
CA VAL A 63 10.22 -8.73 -8.50
C VAL A 63 10.58 -8.41 -7.04
N LEU A 64 11.34 -7.35 -6.86
CA LEU A 64 11.79 -6.85 -5.57
C LEU A 64 11.39 -5.38 -5.40
N CYS A 65 11.26 -4.95 -4.15
CA CYS A 65 11.19 -3.53 -3.83
C CYS A 65 12.55 -2.86 -4.05
N ASN A 66 12.58 -1.53 -4.02
CA ASN A 66 13.81 -0.78 -4.25
C ASN A 66 14.92 -1.15 -3.25
N LYS A 67 14.59 -1.30 -1.96
CA LYS A 67 15.57 -1.61 -0.92
C LYS A 67 16.17 -3.01 -1.05
N CYS A 68 15.35 -4.03 -1.32
CA CYS A 68 15.84 -5.40 -1.50
C CYS A 68 16.64 -5.54 -2.80
N GLY A 69 16.17 -4.96 -3.91
CA GLY A 69 16.90 -5.02 -5.17
C GLY A 69 18.24 -4.28 -5.14
N LEU A 70 18.35 -3.18 -4.38
CA LEU A 70 19.64 -2.51 -4.16
C LEU A 70 20.57 -3.37 -3.29
N PHE A 71 20.04 -3.98 -2.23
CA PHE A 71 20.83 -4.86 -1.36
C PHE A 71 21.44 -6.03 -2.13
N GLU A 72 20.65 -6.72 -2.96
CA GLU A 72 21.14 -7.82 -3.80
C GLU A 72 22.27 -7.39 -4.73
N ARG A 73 22.18 -6.21 -5.34
CA ARG A 73 23.22 -5.71 -6.25
C ARG A 73 24.53 -5.41 -5.55
N THR A 74 24.48 -4.84 -4.35
CA THR A 74 25.68 -4.46 -3.60
C THR A 74 26.31 -5.64 -2.86
N HIS A 75 25.51 -6.54 -2.30
CA HIS A 75 26.00 -7.61 -1.41
C HIS A 75 25.97 -8.98 -2.07
N SER A 76 25.42 -9.11 -3.29
CA SER A 76 25.25 -10.40 -4.01
C SER A 76 24.50 -11.48 -3.21
N ARG A 77 23.70 -11.06 -2.23
CA ARG A 77 22.98 -11.92 -1.28
C ARG A 77 21.59 -11.36 -1.00
N PRO A 78 20.59 -12.19 -0.63
CA PRO A 78 19.28 -11.71 -0.25
C PRO A 78 19.37 -10.83 1.00
N ARG A 79 18.48 -9.83 1.10
CA ARG A 79 18.44 -8.93 2.27
C ARG A 79 18.04 -9.75 3.50
N PRO A 80 18.81 -9.71 4.60
CA PRO A 80 18.43 -10.36 5.84
C PRO A 80 17.17 -9.69 6.41
N GLU A 81 16.25 -10.51 6.90
CA GLU A 81 14.95 -10.07 7.43
C GLU A 81 15.13 -9.49 8.84
N GLN A 82 15.80 -8.34 8.95
CA GLN A 82 16.04 -7.70 10.24
C GLN A 82 14.76 -7.11 10.85
N PHE A 83 13.75 -6.79 10.02
CA PHE A 83 12.45 -6.29 10.49
C PHE A 83 11.34 -6.71 9.52
N PRO A 84 10.44 -7.65 9.89
CA PRO A 84 9.26 -7.92 9.11
C PRO A 84 8.42 -6.63 9.03
N HIS A 85 8.18 -6.15 7.81
CA HIS A 85 7.27 -5.04 7.57
C HIS A 85 5.90 -5.45 8.13
N LYS A 86 5.39 -4.64 9.06
CA LYS A 86 4.20 -4.91 9.86
C LYS A 86 3.06 -5.35 8.93
N ARG A 87 2.63 -6.60 9.11
CA ARG A 87 1.65 -7.31 8.29
C ARG A 87 0.27 -6.71 8.56
N GLY A 88 -0.38 -6.13 7.54
CA GLY A 88 -1.83 -5.86 7.60
C GLY A 88 -2.61 -7.18 7.46
N PRO A 89 -3.81 -7.31 8.07
CA PRO A 89 -4.39 -8.59 8.46
C PRO A 89 -5.14 -9.32 7.33
N GLY A 90 -4.90 -10.64 7.25
CA GLY A 90 -5.78 -11.66 6.65
C GLY A 90 -5.76 -12.88 7.58
N PRO A 91 -6.87 -13.63 7.73
CA PRO A 91 -7.16 -14.37 8.96
C PRO A 91 -6.35 -15.68 9.14
N ILE A 92 -6.07 -15.93 10.43
CA ILE A 92 -5.79 -17.19 11.16
C ILE A 92 -4.56 -18.01 10.72
N SER A 93 -3.46 -18.04 11.48
CA SER A 93 -3.43 -18.62 12.83
C SER A 93 -2.30 -18.04 13.70
N SER A 94 -2.64 -17.36 14.80
CA SER A 94 -1.98 -17.39 16.13
C SER A 94 -2.35 -16.14 16.96
N PRO A 95 -2.66 -16.26 18.26
CA PRO A 95 -3.11 -15.16 19.10
C PRO A 95 -1.91 -14.43 19.73
N GLY A 96 -1.97 -13.10 19.81
CA GLY A 96 -1.08 -12.36 20.70
C GLY A 96 -0.87 -10.90 20.34
N GLY A 97 -1.47 -10.00 21.14
CA GLY A 97 -0.88 -8.69 21.42
C GLY A 97 -1.43 -7.52 20.63
N ALA A 98 -2.20 -6.69 21.33
CA ALA A 98 -2.72 -5.39 20.91
C ALA A 98 -1.63 -4.36 20.57
N ALA A 99 -1.94 -3.40 19.70
CA ALA A 99 -1.82 -1.96 19.98
C ALA A 99 -2.24 -1.10 18.77
N ALA A 100 -2.78 0.07 19.09
CA ALA A 100 -3.60 0.91 18.27
C ALA A 100 -2.86 2.02 17.49
N ALA A 101 -3.63 2.64 16.61
CA ALA A 101 -3.72 4.09 16.34
C ALA A 101 -2.64 4.79 15.48
N GLY A 102 -3.14 5.35 14.37
CA GLY A 102 -3.17 6.80 14.19
C GLY A 102 -1.96 7.45 13.50
N GLY A 103 -2.21 8.22 12.45
CA GLY A 103 -1.20 9.16 11.95
C GLY A 103 -1.40 9.64 10.52
N ARG A 104 -2.47 10.39 10.27
CA ARG A 104 -2.51 11.35 9.15
C ARG A 104 -1.53 12.48 9.50
N SER A 105 -0.62 12.87 8.61
CA SER A 105 -0.04 14.22 8.64
C SER A 105 0.47 14.69 7.28
N PRO A 106 0.14 15.92 6.86
CA PRO A 106 0.50 16.53 5.58
C PRO A 106 1.75 17.43 5.68
N VAL A 107 2.25 17.85 4.50
CA VAL A 107 3.14 18.99 4.18
C VAL A 107 4.21 19.46 5.21
N ARG A 108 5.48 19.40 4.82
CA ARG A 108 6.54 20.30 5.33
C ARG A 108 7.20 21.03 4.17
N LEU A 109 6.81 22.29 4.01
CA LEU A 109 7.55 23.39 3.40
C LEU A 109 8.95 23.47 4.04
N SER A 110 10.01 23.50 3.24
CA SER A 110 11.29 24.06 3.67
C SER A 110 11.89 24.89 2.56
N LEU A 111 11.51 26.17 2.62
CA LEU A 111 12.22 27.30 2.06
C LEU A 111 13.70 27.22 2.49
N ARG A 112 14.63 27.30 1.54
CA ARG A 112 16.02 27.69 1.82
C ARG A 112 16.32 28.95 1.03
N PHE A 113 16.00 30.10 1.62
CA PHE A 113 16.77 31.31 1.41
C PHE A 113 18.03 31.20 2.27
N ILE A 114 19.20 31.30 1.66
CA ILE A 114 20.40 31.93 2.24
C ILE A 114 21.24 32.40 1.05
N THR A 115 21.18 33.71 0.84
CA THR A 115 22.22 34.64 0.35
C THR A 115 23.65 34.12 0.51
N ILE A 116 24.42 34.17 -0.59
CA ILE A 116 25.42 35.22 -0.88
C ILE A 116 25.66 35.26 -2.39
#